data_AF-A0A6V7TSH5-F1
#
_entry.id   AF-A0A6V7TSH5-F1
#
_cell.length_a   1.000
_cell.length_b   1.000
_cell.length_c   1.000
_cell.angle_alpha   90.00
_cell.angle_beta   90.00
_cell.angle_gamma   90.00
#
_symmetry.space_group_name_H-M   'P 1'
#
loop_
_entity.id
_entity.type
_entity.pdbx_description
1 polymer ?
#
loop_
_entity_poly.entity_id
_entity_poly.type
_entity_poly.pdbx_seq_one_letter_code
_entity_poly.pdbx_strand_id
1 'polypeptide(L)'
;MPLKIRISLIVIISTIFSIVASLPAPPIFERVPHYPGLCYLPPESGLCSTIELQQKSPVQTGLENNINEQFNKFSEEEKLNKWETSVENEENILDETKLTTKFYFDSVTAQCYAFSTQECGGNQNRFGSVEECLDVCKLEF
;
A
#
# COMPACT_ATOMS: atom_id res chain seq x y z
N MET A 1 49.19 -2.32 52.50
CA MET A 1 48.30 -3.42 52.07
C MET A 1 49.17 -4.64 51.75
N PRO A 2 48.92 -5.82 52.33
CA PRO A 2 49.77 -7.00 52.14
C PRO A 2 49.74 -7.51 50.69
N LEU A 3 50.89 -7.95 50.20
CA LEU A 3 51.14 -8.35 48.80
C LEU A 3 50.15 -9.42 48.29
N LYS A 4 49.75 -10.34 49.16
CA LYS A 4 48.74 -11.38 48.88
C LYS A 4 47.38 -10.80 48.50
N ILE A 5 46.97 -9.68 49.12
CA ILE A 5 45.69 -9.02 48.82
C ILE A 5 45.77 -8.32 47.46
N ARG A 6 46.91 -7.71 47.11
CA ARG A 6 47.09 -7.09 45.80
C ARG A 6 47.04 -8.12 44.66
N ILE A 7 47.70 -9.26 44.83
CA ILE A 7 47.67 -10.35 43.86
C ILE A 7 46.25 -10.89 43.71
N SER A 8 45.55 -11.13 44.83
CA SER A 8 44.17 -11.61 44.82
C SER A 8 43.22 -10.65 44.10
N LEU A 9 43.36 -9.33 44.31
CA LEU A 9 42.54 -8.32 43.64
C LEU A 9 42.80 -8.28 42.13
N ILE A 10 44.06 -8.38 41.69
CA ILE A 10 44.41 -8.39 40.26
C ILE A 10 43.79 -9.60 39.57
N VAL A 11 43.88 -10.79 40.17
CA VAL A 11 43.29 -12.01 39.61
C VAL A 11 41.78 -11.87 39.49
N ILE A 12 41.10 -11.37 40.52
CA ILE A 12 39.64 -11.14 40.51
C ILE A 12 39.25 -10.12 39.43
N ILE A 13 40.00 -9.03 39.29
CA ILE A 13 39.72 -8.01 38.25
C ILE A 13 39.92 -8.60 36.85
N SER A 14 40.98 -9.39 36.63
CA SER A 14 41.25 -9.99 35.32
C SER A 14 40.20 -11.05 34.92
N THR A 15 39.69 -11.82 35.88
CA THR A 15 38.64 -12.81 35.62
C THR A 15 37.31 -12.12 35.33
N ILE A 16 36.95 -11.08 36.08
CA ILE A 16 35.75 -10.27 35.82
C ILE A 16 35.84 -9.58 34.45
N PHE A 17 36.97 -8.98 34.11
CA PHE A 17 37.16 -8.32 32.80
C PHE A 17 37.01 -9.32 31.64
N SER A 18 37.55 -10.54 31.79
CA SER A 18 37.42 -11.60 30.79
C SER A 18 35.97 -12.09 30.64
N ILE A 19 35.21 -12.17 31.74
CA ILE A 19 33.79 -12.53 31.73
C ILE A 19 32.96 -11.46 31.01
N VAL A 20 33.19 -10.17 31.31
CA VAL A 20 32.46 -9.06 30.71
C VAL A 20 32.78 -8.91 29.21
N ALA A 21 34.03 -9.14 28.81
CA ALA A 21 34.43 -9.13 27.40
C ALA A 21 33.85 -10.30 26.57
N SER A 22 33.39 -11.36 27.24
CA SER A 22 32.76 -12.53 26.60
C SER A 22 31.25 -12.37 26.40
N LEU A 23 30.65 -11.31 26.95
CA LEU A 23 29.23 -11.03 26.73
C LEU A 23 29.06 -10.39 25.34
N PRO A 24 28.18 -10.94 24.49
CA PRO A 24 27.84 -10.26 23.25
C PRO A 24 27.25 -8.89 23.58
N ALA A 25 27.62 -7.87 22.80
CA ALA A 25 26.99 -6.56 22.91
C ALA A 25 25.47 -6.74 22.73
N PRO A 26 24.64 -6.00 23.49
CA PRO A 26 23.20 -6.02 23.28
C PRO A 26 22.90 -5.62 21.83
N PRO A 27 21.82 -6.17 21.23
CA PRO A 27 21.40 -5.74 19.90
C PRO A 27 21.18 -4.23 19.90
N ILE A 28 21.80 -3.54 18.95
CA ILE A 28 21.59 -2.11 18.73
C ILE A 28 20.28 -2.02 17.93
N PHE A 29 19.21 -1.54 18.57
CA PHE A 29 17.98 -1.18 17.87
C PHE A 29 18.14 0.24 17.34
N GLU A 30 18.38 0.39 16.05
CA GLU A 30 18.34 1.69 15.40
C GLU A 30 16.92 2.27 15.53
N ARG A 31 16.83 3.61 15.65
CA ARG A 31 15.54 4.28 15.72
C ARG A 31 14.81 4.04 14.39
N VAL A 32 13.54 3.65 14.45
CA VAL A 32 12.75 3.39 13.24
C VAL A 32 12.66 4.69 12.42
N PRO A 33 13.00 4.68 11.12
CA PRO A 33 12.80 5.83 10.26
C PRO A 33 11.32 6.19 10.17
N HIS A 34 11.01 7.46 10.41
CA HIS A 34 9.66 8.00 10.31
C HIS A 34 9.48 8.80 9.02
N TYR A 35 8.37 8.56 8.34
CA TYR A 35 7.94 9.26 7.13
C TYR A 35 6.57 9.90 7.36
N PRO A 36 6.13 10.83 6.49
CA PRO A 36 4.75 11.29 6.51
C PRO A 36 3.76 10.13 6.42
N GLY A 37 2.64 10.22 7.13
CA GLY A 37 1.68 9.11 7.27
C GLY A 37 1.17 8.52 5.95
N LEU A 38 1.02 9.35 4.92
CA LEU A 38 0.59 8.90 3.58
C LEU A 38 1.58 7.92 2.94
N CYS A 39 2.87 8.04 3.25
CA CYS A 39 3.95 7.25 2.65
C CYS A 39 3.99 5.79 3.15
N TYR A 40 3.18 5.47 4.17
CA TYR A 40 2.98 4.10 4.65
C TYR A 40 1.79 3.41 3.98
N LEU A 41 0.99 4.12 3.18
CA LEU A 41 -0.21 3.54 2.57
C LEU A 41 0.19 2.63 1.40
N PRO A 42 -0.32 1.38 1.32
CA PRO A 42 -0.07 0.51 0.18
C PRO A 42 -0.58 1.13 -1.12
N PRO A 43 0.05 0.87 -2.28
CA PRO A 43 -0.50 1.34 -3.55
C PRO A 43 -1.93 0.80 -3.75
N GLU A 44 -2.78 1.64 -4.36
CA GLU A 44 -4.18 1.32 -4.70
C GLU A 44 -5.14 1.04 -3.53
N SER A 45 -4.75 1.33 -2.27
CA SER A 45 -5.56 1.00 -1.09
C SER A 45 -6.78 1.92 -0.83
N GLY A 46 -7.53 2.32 -1.86
CA GLY A 46 -8.73 3.13 -1.72
C GLY A 46 -9.80 2.77 -2.75
N LEU A 47 -11.06 2.94 -2.35
CA LEU A 47 -12.21 2.61 -3.19
C LEU A 47 -12.55 3.79 -4.11
N CYS A 48 -12.94 3.49 -5.34
CA CYS A 48 -13.53 4.50 -6.22
C CYS A 48 -14.83 5.01 -5.61
N SER A 49 -15.02 6.32 -5.62
CA SER A 49 -16.28 6.93 -5.19
C SER A 49 -17.39 6.64 -6.19
N THR A 50 -18.64 6.67 -5.73
CA THR A 50 -19.81 6.54 -6.62
C THR A 50 -19.87 7.64 -7.68
N ILE A 51 -19.28 8.80 -7.41
CA ILE A 51 -19.20 9.94 -8.33
C ILE A 51 -18.15 9.72 -9.43
N GLU A 52 -16.99 9.11 -9.11
CA GLU A 52 -15.96 8.76 -10.09
C GLU A 52 -16.42 7.62 -11.02
N LEU A 53 -17.21 6.68 -10.49
CA LEU A 53 -17.79 5.59 -11.29
C LEU A 53 -18.83 6.10 -12.29
N GLN A 54 -19.50 7.22 -12.00
CA GLN A 54 -20.47 7.86 -12.92
C GLN A 54 -19.80 8.55 -14.11
N GLN A 55 -18.49 8.81 -14.07
CA GLN A 55 -17.76 9.43 -15.18
C GLN A 55 -17.37 8.44 -16.30
N LYS A 56 -17.59 7.13 -16.10
CA LYS A 56 -17.25 6.07 -17.08
C LYS A 56 -18.45 5.49 -17.83
N SER A 57 -19.65 6.03 -17.68
CA SER A 57 -20.84 5.56 -18.41
C SER A 57 -21.46 6.69 -19.24
N PRO A 58 -21.68 6.53 -20.55
CA PRO A 58 -22.53 7.44 -21.31
C PRO A 58 -23.99 7.11 -20.98
N VAL A 59 -24.43 7.37 -19.75
CA VAL A 59 -25.85 7.33 -19.41
C VAL A 59 -26.26 8.76 -19.09
N GLN A 60 -27.04 9.31 -20.00
CA GLN A 60 -27.67 10.61 -19.93
C GLN A 60 -28.29 10.83 -18.56
N THR A 61 -27.92 11.92 -17.90
CA THR A 61 -28.71 12.51 -16.83
C THR A 61 -30.09 12.85 -17.40
N GLY A 62 -31.08 12.02 -17.11
CA GLY A 62 -32.46 12.25 -17.52
C GLY A 62 -33.27 10.96 -17.52
N LEU A 63 -33.69 10.50 -16.34
CA LEU A 63 -35.02 9.97 -16.00
C LEU A 63 -34.94 9.10 -14.73
N GLU A 64 -34.67 9.70 -13.57
CA GLU A 64 -35.15 9.08 -12.33
C GLU A 64 -36.65 9.32 -12.28
N ASN A 65 -37.43 8.37 -12.80
CA ASN A 65 -38.82 8.07 -12.44
C ASN A 65 -39.34 6.95 -13.35
N ASN A 66 -39.18 5.70 -12.90
CA ASN A 66 -40.15 4.59 -12.98
C ASN A 66 -39.46 3.22 -12.97
N ILE A 67 -38.74 2.89 -11.89
CA ILE A 67 -38.14 1.55 -11.72
C ILE A 67 -39.07 0.60 -10.93
N ASN A 68 -40.18 1.09 -10.36
CA ASN A 68 -41.00 0.24 -9.49
C ASN A 68 -42.25 -0.37 -10.14
N GLU A 69 -42.49 -0.20 -11.44
CA GLU A 69 -43.68 -0.77 -12.09
C GLU A 69 -43.41 -1.95 -13.03
N GLN A 70 -42.15 -2.25 -13.36
CA GLN A 70 -41.83 -3.34 -14.29
C GLN A 70 -41.13 -4.55 -13.66
N PHE A 71 -40.85 -4.50 -12.35
CA PHE A 71 -40.18 -5.57 -11.61
C PHE A 71 -41.10 -6.75 -11.20
N ASN A 72 -42.42 -6.61 -11.34
CA ASN A 72 -43.39 -7.66 -10.94
C ASN A 72 -43.89 -8.53 -12.11
N LYS A 73 -43.15 -8.65 -13.21
CA LYS A 73 -43.56 -9.50 -14.33
C LYS A 73 -42.41 -10.30 -14.96
N PHE A 74 -41.66 -11.04 -14.15
CA PHE A 74 -40.81 -12.11 -14.68
C PHE A 74 -40.98 -13.40 -13.87
N SER A 75 -41.38 -14.45 -14.59
CA SER A 75 -41.59 -15.82 -14.13
C SER A 75 -40.25 -16.48 -13.74
N GLU A 76 -40.27 -17.36 -12.74
CA GLU A 76 -39.09 -18.02 -12.13
C GLU A 76 -38.31 -18.97 -13.06
N GLU A 77 -38.70 -19.14 -14.32
CA GLU A 77 -38.08 -20.11 -15.25
C GLU A 77 -37.20 -19.49 -16.35
N GLU A 78 -37.10 -18.16 -16.43
CA GLU A 78 -36.20 -17.45 -17.39
C GLU A 78 -34.86 -17.00 -16.77
N LYS A 79 -34.52 -17.49 -15.57
CA LYS A 79 -33.30 -17.12 -14.84
C LYS A 79 -32.07 -17.98 -15.18
N LEU A 80 -32.16 -18.92 -16.12
CA LEU A 80 -31.09 -19.89 -16.36
C LEU A 80 -30.74 -20.14 -17.83
N ASN A 81 -30.66 -19.09 -18.66
CA ASN A 81 -29.96 -19.16 -19.97
C ASN A 81 -29.61 -17.79 -20.57
N LYS A 82 -29.49 -16.73 -19.75
CA LYS A 82 -29.16 -15.38 -20.24
C LYS A 82 -27.87 -14.83 -19.65
N TRP A 83 -26.82 -15.64 -19.67
CA TRP A 83 -25.44 -15.14 -19.49
C TRP A 83 -24.47 -15.66 -20.57
N GLU A 84 -24.95 -16.37 -21.59
CA GLU A 84 -24.07 -17.09 -22.54
C GLU A 84 -24.26 -16.72 -24.03
N THR A 85 -25.03 -15.69 -24.39
CA THR A 85 -25.25 -15.33 -25.81
C THR A 85 -25.08 -13.84 -26.09
N SER A 86 -23.87 -13.33 -25.87
CA SER A 86 -23.44 -12.04 -26.40
C SER A 86 -21.96 -12.08 -26.76
N VAL A 87 -21.54 -13.05 -27.56
CA VAL A 87 -20.23 -13.02 -28.22
C VAL A 87 -20.43 -13.32 -29.70
N GLU A 88 -20.98 -12.35 -30.42
CA GLU A 88 -20.87 -12.28 -31.87
C GLU A 88 -20.43 -10.86 -32.24
N ASN A 89 -19.12 -10.73 -32.49
CA ASN A 89 -18.46 -9.69 -33.27
C ASN A 89 -18.76 -8.22 -32.94
N GLU A 90 -17.88 -7.63 -32.12
CA GLU A 90 -17.38 -6.28 -32.36
C GLU A 90 -15.89 -6.24 -31.97
N GLU A 91 -15.03 -6.05 -32.96
CA GLU A 91 -13.64 -5.67 -32.72
C GLU A 91 -13.66 -4.37 -31.90
N ASN A 92 -12.94 -4.37 -30.77
CA ASN A 92 -12.66 -3.22 -29.89
C ASN A 92 -13.65 -2.96 -28.72
N ILE A 93 -13.68 -3.86 -27.74
CA ILE A 93 -14.01 -3.50 -26.35
C ILE A 93 -12.83 -3.89 -25.46
N LEU A 94 -11.71 -3.18 -25.62
CA LEU A 94 -10.92 -2.84 -24.44
C LEU A 94 -11.80 -1.85 -23.69
N ASP A 95 -12.48 -2.32 -22.63
CA ASP A 95 -12.97 -1.41 -21.61
C ASP A 95 -11.75 -0.62 -21.13
N GLU A 96 -11.58 0.61 -21.62
CA GLU A 96 -10.44 1.48 -21.32
C GLU A 96 -10.51 1.87 -19.83
N THR A 97 -10.14 0.94 -18.96
CA THR A 97 -9.48 1.27 -17.71
C THR A 97 -8.14 1.89 -18.12
N LYS A 98 -8.16 3.19 -18.43
CA LYS A 98 -6.95 3.93 -18.75
C LYS A 98 -6.00 3.81 -17.55
N LEU A 99 -4.97 2.98 -17.70
CA LEU A 99 -3.92 2.81 -16.72
C LEU A 99 -2.85 3.87 -16.98
N THR A 100 -2.55 4.66 -15.96
CA THR A 100 -1.49 5.65 -15.97
C THR A 100 -0.35 5.15 -15.08
N THR A 101 0.91 5.28 -15.55
CA THR A 101 2.08 5.00 -14.71
C THR A 101 2.26 6.10 -13.67
N LYS A 102 2.37 5.70 -12.40
CA LYS A 102 2.60 6.57 -11.25
C LYS A 102 3.69 5.97 -10.36
N PHE A 103 4.11 6.70 -9.34
CA PHE A 103 5.11 6.24 -8.37
C PHE A 103 4.52 6.19 -6.97
N TYR A 104 4.88 5.18 -6.18
CA TYR A 104 4.54 5.11 -4.76
C TYR A 104 5.80 4.92 -3.93
N PHE A 105 5.80 5.42 -2.71
CA PHE A 105 6.89 5.23 -1.76
C PHE A 105 6.71 3.92 -1.00
N ASP A 106 7.77 3.12 -0.94
CA ASP A 106 7.87 1.95 -0.10
C ASP A 106 8.72 2.25 1.13
N SER A 107 8.06 2.34 2.29
CA SER A 107 8.69 2.62 3.57
C SER A 107 9.69 1.55 4.04
N VAL A 108 9.62 0.32 3.51
CA VAL A 108 10.53 -0.78 3.86
C VAL A 108 11.87 -0.61 3.17
N THR A 109 11.85 -0.23 1.90
CA THR A 109 13.06 -0.04 1.08
C THR A 109 13.54 1.41 1.05
N ALA A 110 12.71 2.34 1.53
CA ALA A 110 12.91 3.78 1.46
C ALA A 110 13.10 4.29 0.01
N GLN A 111 12.36 3.70 -0.93
CA GLN A 111 12.46 3.98 -2.36
C GLN A 111 11.09 4.21 -3.00
N CYS A 112 11.10 4.87 -4.16
CA CYS A 112 9.91 5.09 -4.98
C CYS A 112 9.87 4.12 -6.15
N TYR A 113 8.77 3.39 -6.31
CA TYR A 113 8.60 2.40 -7.37
C TYR A 113 7.46 2.80 -8.32
N ALA A 114 7.66 2.53 -9.61
CA ALA A 114 6.63 2.72 -10.62
C ALA A 114 5.55 1.63 -10.48
N PHE A 115 4.29 2.03 -10.65
CA PHE A 115 3.14 1.12 -10.74
C PHE A 115 2.11 1.66 -11.74
N SER A 116 1.34 0.76 -12.33
CA SER A 116 0.22 1.11 -13.21
C SER A 116 -1.04 1.25 -12.37
N THR A 117 -1.81 2.30 -12.62
CA THR A 117 -3.00 2.52 -11.82
C THR A 117 -4.11 3.23 -12.57
N GLN A 118 -5.33 2.99 -12.12
CA GLN A 118 -6.52 3.61 -12.66
C GLN A 118 -6.68 5.02 -12.12
N GLU A 119 -7.46 5.85 -12.81
CA GLU A 119 -7.76 7.22 -12.38
C GLU A 119 -8.71 7.28 -11.17
N CYS A 120 -9.45 6.20 -10.86
CA CYS A 120 -10.32 6.14 -9.68
C CYS A 120 -9.74 5.28 -8.56
N GLY A 121 -10.15 5.59 -7.33
CA GLY A 121 -9.72 4.87 -6.13
C GLY A 121 -8.28 5.17 -5.74
N GLY A 122 -7.65 4.23 -5.04
CA GLY A 122 -6.30 4.42 -4.50
C GLY A 122 -6.21 5.48 -3.41
N ASN A 123 -4.98 5.94 -3.15
CA ASN A 123 -4.69 6.91 -2.10
C ASN A 123 -3.60 7.90 -2.56
N GLN A 124 -3.16 8.75 -1.64
CA GLN A 124 -2.20 9.83 -1.87
C GLN A 124 -0.73 9.37 -1.96
N ASN A 125 -0.41 8.11 -1.67
CA ASN A 125 0.90 7.53 -1.96
C ASN A 125 1.03 7.22 -3.47
N ARG A 126 0.91 8.29 -4.27
CA ARG A 126 0.80 8.24 -5.72
C ARG A 126 1.28 9.57 -6.30
N PHE A 127 2.43 9.51 -6.95
CA PHE A 127 3.15 10.68 -7.45
C PHE A 127 3.32 10.60 -8.97
N GLY A 128 3.47 11.78 -9.59
CA GLY A 128 3.71 11.91 -11.03
C GLY A 128 5.14 11.58 -11.44
N SER A 129 6.11 11.73 -10.55
CA SER A 129 7.52 11.40 -10.79
C SER A 129 8.21 10.82 -9.55
N VAL A 130 9.43 10.29 -9.74
CA VAL A 130 10.27 9.78 -8.65
C VAL A 130 10.70 10.93 -7.73
N GLU A 131 11.03 12.09 -8.30
CA GLU A 131 11.49 13.27 -7.58
C GLU A 131 10.40 13.78 -6.63
N GLU A 132 9.17 13.93 -7.12
CA GLU A 132 8.03 14.33 -6.30
C GLU A 132 7.80 13.36 -5.12
N CYS A 133 7.87 12.05 -5.40
CA CYS A 133 7.72 11.01 -4.39
C CYS A 133 8.78 11.12 -3.28
N LEU A 134 10.05 11.30 -3.65
CA LEU A 134 11.14 11.44 -2.68
C LEU A 134 11.11 12.76 -1.91
N ASP A 135 10.69 13.84 -2.56
CA ASP A 135 10.56 15.16 -1.94
C ASP A 135 9.46 15.18 -0.87
N VAL A 136 8.34 14.49 -1.13
CA VAL A 136 7.23 14.33 -0.17
C VAL A 136 7.59 13.31 0.90
N CYS A 137 8.04 12.10 0.52
CA CYS A 137 8.30 10.99 1.43
C CYS A 137 9.74 10.95 1.93
N LYS A 138 10.23 12.09 2.42
CA LYS A 138 11.53 12.18 3.10
C LYS A 138 11.42 11.80 4.57
N LEU A 139 12.55 11.44 5.16
CA LEU A 139 12.66 11.17 6.59
C LEU A 139 12.28 12.42 7.40
N GLU A 140 11.37 12.25 8.36
CA GLU A 140 11.10 13.22 9.42
C GLU A 140 12.01 12.93 10.62
N PHE A 141 12.56 13.98 11.23
CA PHE A 141 13.51 13.91 12.36
C PHE A 141 12.85 14.17 13.70
#